data_AF-W9HP37-F1
#
_entry.id   AF-W9HP37-F1
#
_cell.length_a   1.000
_cell.length_b   1.000
_cell.length_c   1.000
_cell.angle_alpha   90.00
_cell.angle_beta   90.00
_cell.angle_gamma   90.00
#
_symmetry.space_group_name_H-M   'P 1'
#
loop_
_entity.id
_entity.type
_entity.pdbx_description
1 polymer ?
#
loop_
_entity_poly.entity_id
_entity_poly.type
_entity_poly.pdbx_seq_one_letter_code
_entity_poly.pdbx_strand_id
1 'polypeptide(L)'
;MIDSSESEASVRPQDRFFRYVTGTNRRATSSFCKSQLAGLDPSDPTTRDRSTAAFERDQHMKLVMQDIGNHSGFSTEVPGRAAWSMVLSQAFDSEDVIVVAVIYNRRADDLLGIKVFPGVDTSVVPIRAYLD
;
A
#
# COMPACT_ATOMS: atom_id res chain seq x y z
N MET A 1 20.87 -13.10 41.05
CA MET A 1 20.83 -12.10 39.96
C MET A 1 20.60 -12.90 38.69
N ILE A 2 19.34 -13.30 38.49
CA ILE A 2 18.94 -14.28 37.48
C ILE A 2 18.34 -13.48 36.32
N ASP A 3 18.98 -13.66 35.17
CA ASP A 3 18.41 -13.68 33.83
C ASP A 3 17.61 -12.47 33.33
N SER A 4 18.30 -11.58 32.62
CA SER A 4 17.67 -10.62 31.69
C SER A 4 17.78 -11.06 30.23
N SER A 5 18.25 -12.29 29.98
CA SER A 5 18.46 -12.86 28.63
C SER A 5 17.39 -13.87 28.20
N GLU A 6 16.63 -14.48 29.13
CA GLU A 6 15.57 -15.46 28.81
C GLU A 6 14.23 -14.83 28.43
N SER A 7 14.01 -13.52 28.65
CA SER A 7 12.68 -12.92 28.43
C SER A 7 12.35 -12.57 26.98
N GLU A 8 13.33 -12.49 26.08
CA GLU A 8 13.10 -11.99 24.71
C GLU A 8 12.64 -13.10 23.74
N ALA A 9 12.94 -14.37 24.06
CA ALA A 9 12.59 -15.54 23.25
C ALA A 9 11.10 -15.96 23.37
N SER A 10 10.37 -15.47 24.38
CA SER A 10 8.97 -15.86 24.64
C SER A 10 7.92 -14.85 24.11
N VAL A 11 8.32 -13.72 23.54
CA VAL A 11 7.37 -12.71 23.07
C VAL A 11 6.79 -13.14 21.72
N ARG A 12 5.45 -13.25 21.64
CA ARG A 12 4.78 -13.63 20.40
C ARG A 12 5.10 -12.60 19.31
N PRO A 13 5.33 -13.01 18.04
CA PRO A 13 5.62 -12.08 16.95
C PRO A 13 4.56 -10.97 16.79
N GLN A 14 3.30 -11.28 17.11
CA GLN A 14 2.16 -10.34 17.11
C GLN A 14 2.35 -9.19 18.10
N ASP A 15 2.80 -9.50 19.31
CA ASP A 15 3.04 -8.52 20.37
C ASP A 15 4.22 -7.62 20.00
N ARG A 16 5.23 -8.19 19.33
CA ARG A 16 6.38 -7.45 18.81
C ARG A 16 5.96 -6.48 17.70
N PHE A 17 5.11 -6.93 16.78
CA PHE A 17 4.51 -6.06 15.75
C PHE A 17 3.69 -4.93 16.36
N PHE A 18 2.82 -5.24 17.31
CA PHE A 18 1.97 -4.25 17.97
C PHE A 18 2.82 -3.20 18.69
N ARG A 19 3.85 -3.61 19.44
CA ARG A 19 4.81 -2.69 20.08
C ARG A 19 5.54 -1.82 19.05
N TYR A 20 5.97 -2.39 17.93
CA TYR A 20 6.61 -1.63 16.86
C TYR A 20 5.67 -0.56 16.26
N VAL A 21 4.44 -0.94 15.90
CA VAL A 21 3.44 -0.02 15.32
C VAL A 21 3.04 1.06 16.33
N THR A 22 2.80 0.69 17.59
CA THR A 22 2.43 1.66 18.65
C THR A 22 3.59 2.54 19.09
N GLY A 23 4.83 2.07 18.98
CA GLY A 23 6.06 2.84 19.21
C GLY A 23 6.42 3.78 18.05
N THR A 24 5.77 3.65 16.90
CA THR A 24 6.03 4.51 15.74
C THR A 24 5.51 5.94 15.99
N ASN A 25 6.26 6.94 15.53
CA ASN A 25 5.91 8.34 15.74
C ASN A 25 4.66 8.75 14.92
N ARG A 26 3.50 8.68 15.56
CA ARG A 26 2.21 9.06 14.95
C ARG A 26 2.17 10.48 14.38
N ARG A 27 2.89 11.43 15.00
CA ARG A 27 2.95 12.82 14.51
C ARG A 27 3.74 12.91 13.22
N ALA A 28 4.89 12.25 13.15
CA ALA A 28 5.69 12.18 11.93
C ALA A 28 4.90 11.50 10.80
N THR A 29 4.24 10.37 11.07
CA THR A 29 3.38 9.68 10.08
C THR A 29 2.25 10.59 9.59
N SER A 30 1.52 11.25 10.50
CA SER A 30 0.44 12.16 10.12
C SER A 30 0.95 13.35 9.29
N SER A 31 2.08 13.93 9.69
CA SER A 31 2.72 15.03 8.94
C SER A 31 3.14 14.58 7.54
N PHE A 32 3.73 13.39 7.43
CA PHE A 32 4.10 12.80 6.15
C PHE A 32 2.87 12.64 5.25
N CYS A 33 1.82 11.94 5.70
CA CYS A 33 0.61 11.75 4.90
C CYS A 33 -0.03 13.08 4.45
N LYS A 34 -0.09 14.08 5.34
CA LYS A 34 -0.59 15.42 4.98
C LYS A 34 0.25 16.07 3.89
N SER A 35 1.58 15.97 3.99
CA SER A 35 2.47 16.55 2.98
C SER A 35 2.34 15.87 1.62
N GLN A 36 2.21 14.53 1.58
CA GLN A 36 2.07 13.78 0.33
C GLN A 36 0.74 14.06 -0.38
N LEU A 37 -0.30 14.38 0.40
CA LEU A 37 -1.66 14.62 -0.09
C LEU A 37 -2.01 16.12 -0.15
N ALA A 38 -1.05 17.01 0.05
CA ALA A 38 -1.29 18.44 0.07
C ALA A 38 -1.62 18.97 -1.34
N GLY A 39 -2.60 19.87 -1.47
CA GLY A 39 -2.93 20.51 -2.74
C GLY A 39 -3.59 19.58 -3.76
N LEU A 40 -4.11 18.44 -3.32
CA LEU A 40 -5.01 17.63 -4.13
C LEU A 40 -6.34 18.39 -4.25
N ASP A 41 -6.82 18.53 -5.48
CA ASP A 41 -8.18 18.99 -5.73
C ASP A 41 -9.14 17.81 -5.46
N PRO A 42 -10.08 17.93 -4.50
CA PRO A 42 -11.05 16.86 -4.22
C PRO A 42 -12.09 16.66 -5.32
N SER A 43 -11.93 17.28 -6.50
CA SER A 43 -12.74 17.06 -7.70
C SER A 43 -13.04 15.57 -7.86
N ASP A 44 -14.29 15.21 -7.53
CA ASP A 44 -14.74 13.83 -7.38
C ASP A 44 -15.00 13.25 -8.78
N PRO A 45 -14.18 12.32 -9.28
CA PRO A 45 -14.47 11.67 -10.54
C PRO A 45 -15.73 10.80 -10.51
N THR A 46 -16.32 10.58 -9.33
CA THR A 46 -17.44 9.64 -9.09
C THR A 46 -18.82 10.28 -9.07
N THR A 47 -19.01 11.50 -9.57
CA THR A 47 -20.36 11.98 -9.98
C THR A 47 -20.94 11.21 -11.17
N ARG A 48 -20.24 10.18 -11.66
CA ARG A 48 -20.85 9.15 -12.49
C ARG A 48 -21.83 8.36 -11.62
N ASP A 49 -23.11 8.58 -11.90
CA ASP A 49 -24.28 7.97 -11.25
C ASP A 49 -23.94 6.55 -10.76
N ARG A 50 -23.85 6.41 -9.44
CA ARG A 50 -23.46 5.16 -8.78
C ARG A 50 -24.65 4.22 -8.78
N SER A 51 -25.15 3.91 -9.97
CA SER A 51 -26.09 2.84 -10.22
C SER A 51 -25.48 1.58 -9.62
N THR A 52 -26.07 1.10 -8.54
CA THR A 52 -25.74 -0.17 -7.88
C THR A 52 -26.18 -1.36 -8.73
N ALA A 53 -26.13 -1.25 -10.06
CA ALA A 53 -26.27 -2.37 -10.94
C ALA A 53 -25.14 -3.35 -10.62
N ALA A 54 -25.51 -4.59 -10.29
CA ALA A 54 -24.56 -5.67 -10.22
C ALA A 54 -23.88 -5.76 -11.60
N PHE A 55 -22.64 -5.27 -11.71
CA PHE A 55 -21.83 -5.48 -12.88
C PHE A 55 -21.46 -6.97 -12.90
N GLU A 56 -22.24 -7.76 -13.63
CA GLU A 56 -21.82 -9.08 -14.13
C GLU A 56 -20.55 -8.83 -14.96
N ARG A 57 -19.38 -9.07 -14.36
CA ARG A 57 -18.10 -9.01 -15.08
C ARG A 57 -18.01 -10.24 -15.97
N ASP A 58 -18.64 -10.16 -17.14
CA ASP A 58 -18.75 -11.28 -18.08
C ASP A 58 -17.44 -11.58 -18.84
N GLN A 59 -16.38 -10.82 -18.59
CA GLN A 59 -15.12 -10.90 -19.33
C GLN A 59 -13.92 -10.99 -18.39
N HIS A 60 -13.30 -12.18 -18.34
CA HIS A 60 -11.99 -12.39 -17.73
C HIS A 60 -10.89 -12.08 -18.74
N MET A 61 -10.26 -10.91 -18.61
CA MET A 61 -9.03 -10.59 -19.32
C MET A 61 -7.83 -10.96 -18.44
N LYS A 62 -6.96 -11.85 -18.94
CA LYS A 62 -5.67 -12.17 -18.30
C LYS A 62 -4.55 -11.64 -19.17
N LEU A 63 -3.90 -10.58 -18.72
CA LEU A 63 -2.68 -10.08 -19.35
C LEU A 63 -1.47 -10.74 -18.68
N VAL A 64 -0.60 -11.38 -19.46
CA VAL A 64 0.69 -11.88 -18.97
C VAL A 64 1.73 -10.85 -19.32
N MET A 65 2.23 -10.15 -18.31
CA MET A 65 3.34 -9.23 -18.48
C MET A 65 4.64 -10.00 -18.21
N GLN A 66 5.45 -10.20 -19.25
CA GLN A 66 6.77 -10.83 -19.12
C GLN A 66 7.80 -9.78 -18.74
N ASP A 67 8.82 -10.19 -17.98
CA ASP A 67 10.01 -9.38 -17.67
C ASP A 67 9.77 -8.13 -16.80
N ILE A 68 8.60 -8.02 -16.16
CA ILE A 68 8.31 -6.96 -15.21
C ILE A 68 9.11 -7.19 -13.92
N GLY A 69 9.99 -6.24 -13.59
CA GLY A 69 10.74 -6.19 -12.33
C GLY A 69 12.15 -6.80 -12.38
N ASN A 70 12.54 -7.45 -13.48
CA ASN A 70 13.87 -8.07 -13.60
C ASN A 70 15.01 -7.06 -13.78
N HIS A 71 14.72 -5.86 -14.29
CA HIS A 71 15.75 -4.89 -14.70
C HIS A 71 15.88 -3.68 -13.77
N SER A 72 14.97 -3.48 -12.81
CA SER A 72 14.79 -2.17 -12.17
C SER A 72 15.04 -2.13 -10.66
N GLY A 73 15.32 -3.27 -10.01
CA GLY A 73 15.48 -3.34 -8.55
C GLY A 73 14.20 -3.01 -7.76
N PHE A 74 13.08 -2.75 -8.44
CA PHE A 74 11.79 -2.46 -7.83
C PHE A 74 10.89 -3.71 -7.77
N SER A 75 9.98 -3.72 -6.78
CA SER A 75 8.91 -4.73 -6.70
C SER A 75 8.01 -4.67 -7.94
N THR A 76 7.48 -5.83 -8.36
CA THR A 76 6.51 -5.95 -9.46
C THR A 76 5.23 -5.15 -9.24
N GLU A 77 4.93 -4.80 -7.99
CA GLU A 77 3.83 -3.89 -7.63
C GLU A 77 4.00 -2.48 -8.24
N VAL A 78 5.24 -2.02 -8.42
CA VAL A 78 5.53 -0.65 -8.88
C VAL A 78 5.09 -0.45 -10.34
N PRO A 79 5.49 -1.29 -11.32
CA PRO A 79 5.00 -1.18 -12.68
C PRO A 79 3.48 -1.32 -12.80
N GLY A 80 2.85 -2.18 -11.99
CA GLY A 80 1.39 -2.30 -11.95
C GLY A 80 0.69 -1.02 -11.50
N ARG A 81 1.21 -0.36 -10.46
CA ARG A 81 0.72 0.95 -9.99
C ARG A 81 0.94 2.06 -11.02
N ALA A 82 2.09 2.05 -11.70
CA ALA A 82 2.39 3.02 -12.76
C ALA A 82 1.42 2.89 -13.94
N ALA A 83 1.23 1.66 -14.44
CA ALA A 83 0.26 1.38 -15.51
C ALA A 83 -1.16 1.80 -15.11
N TRP A 84 -1.57 1.54 -13.87
CA TRP A 84 -2.89 1.96 -13.38
C TRP A 84 -3.02 3.47 -13.27
N SER A 85 -1.96 4.18 -12.85
CA SER A 85 -1.94 5.64 -12.81
C SER A 85 -2.16 6.24 -14.19
N MET A 86 -1.51 5.70 -15.23
CA MET A 86 -1.70 6.13 -16.63
C MET A 86 -3.16 5.98 -17.07
N VAL A 87 -3.81 4.85 -16.74
CA VAL A 87 -5.23 4.63 -17.06
C VAL A 87 -6.12 5.67 -16.38
N LEU A 88 -5.89 5.96 -15.09
CA LEU A 88 -6.69 6.96 -14.37
C LEU A 88 -6.47 8.37 -14.92
N SER A 89 -5.23 8.71 -15.30
CA SER A 89 -4.92 10.00 -15.89
C SER A 89 -5.68 10.23 -17.20
N GLN A 90 -5.70 9.22 -18.09
CA GLN A 90 -6.49 9.29 -19.31
C GLN A 90 -8.00 9.29 -19.04
N ALA A 91 -8.47 8.57 -18.03
CA ALA A 91 -9.89 8.49 -17.70
C ALA A 91 -10.43 9.79 -17.09
N PHE A 92 -9.58 10.56 -16.39
CA PHE A 92 -9.96 11.77 -15.67
C PHE A 92 -9.36 13.06 -16.23
N ASP A 93 -8.62 12.98 -17.34
CA ASP A 93 -7.95 14.12 -17.98
C ASP A 93 -7.10 14.91 -16.97
N SER A 94 -6.33 14.20 -16.15
CA SER A 94 -5.51 14.76 -15.08
C SER A 94 -4.11 14.15 -15.07
N GLU A 95 -3.10 15.00 -15.00
CA GLU A 95 -1.70 14.62 -14.82
C GLU A 95 -1.38 14.24 -13.37
N ASP A 96 -2.22 14.65 -12.41
CA ASP A 96 -2.09 14.37 -10.98
C ASP A 96 -3.20 13.41 -10.53
N VAL A 97 -2.83 12.17 -10.21
CA VAL A 97 -3.78 11.10 -9.88
C VAL A 97 -3.41 10.37 -8.59
N ILE A 98 -4.42 9.82 -7.92
CA ILE A 98 -4.25 9.01 -6.71
C ILE A 98 -4.65 7.57 -6.99
N VAL A 99 -3.72 6.65 -6.72
CA VAL A 99 -3.97 5.21 -6.69
C VAL A 99 -4.02 4.75 -5.24
N VAL A 100 -5.07 4.03 -4.88
CA VAL A 100 -5.13 3.33 -3.59
C VAL A 100 -4.38 2.01 -3.73
N ALA A 101 -3.31 1.84 -2.95
CA ALA A 101 -2.50 0.65 -2.97
C ALA A 101 -2.60 -0.12 -1.67
N VAL A 102 -2.71 -1.44 -1.80
CA VAL A 102 -2.50 -2.37 -0.70
C VAL A 102 -1.00 -2.66 -0.64
N ILE A 103 -0.39 -2.36 0.49
CA ILE A 103 1.01 -2.69 0.78
C ILE A 103 1.08 -3.69 1.92
N TYR A 104 2.06 -4.58 1.83
CA TYR A 104 2.45 -5.45 2.94
C TYR A 104 3.54 -4.74 3.74
N ASN A 105 3.42 -4.72 5.06
CA ASN A 105 4.35 -4.09 6.00
C ASN A 105 5.63 -4.95 6.16
N ARG A 106 6.35 -5.14 5.05
CA ARG A 106 7.62 -5.89 4.97
C ARG A 106 8.74 -5.26 5.80
N ARG A 107 8.60 -4.01 6.27
CA ARG A 107 9.57 -3.44 7.24
C ARG A 107 9.56 -4.14 8.60
N ALA A 108 8.61 -5.04 8.83
CA ALA A 108 8.64 -5.97 9.94
C ALA A 108 9.57 -7.18 9.68
N ASP A 109 10.29 -7.25 8.56
CA ASP A 109 11.23 -8.34 8.25
C ASP A 109 12.40 -8.42 9.25
N ASP A 110 12.79 -7.30 9.88
CA ASP A 110 13.73 -7.26 11.03
C ASP A 110 13.15 -7.97 12.27
N LEU A 111 11.83 -8.18 12.31
CA LEU A 111 11.13 -8.94 13.33
C LEU A 111 10.97 -10.37 12.80
N LEU A 112 12.06 -11.13 12.83
CA LEU A 112 12.13 -12.57 12.51
C LEU A 112 10.87 -13.29 13.03
N GLY A 113 9.99 -13.74 12.12
CA GLY A 113 8.78 -14.50 12.45
C GLY A 113 7.42 -13.86 12.09
N ILE A 114 7.39 -12.61 11.58
CA ILE A 114 6.11 -11.96 11.20
C ILE A 114 5.55 -12.40 9.84
N LYS A 115 6.34 -13.10 9.00
CA LYS A 115 5.91 -13.65 7.70
C LYS A 115 4.71 -14.61 7.73
N VAL A 116 4.12 -14.89 8.90
CA VAL A 116 3.13 -15.96 9.11
C VAL A 116 1.74 -15.44 9.53
N PHE A 117 1.47 -14.12 9.52
CA PHE A 117 0.15 -13.60 9.93
C PHE A 117 -0.61 -12.91 8.78
N PRO A 118 -1.46 -13.66 8.04
CA PRO A 118 -2.38 -13.05 7.09
C PRO A 118 -3.34 -12.10 7.82
N GLY A 119 -3.38 -10.83 7.40
CA GLY A 119 -4.45 -9.87 7.77
C GLY A 119 -4.08 -8.77 8.76
N VAL A 120 -2.92 -8.84 9.42
CA VAL A 120 -2.44 -7.78 10.35
C VAL A 120 -1.30 -6.96 9.74
N ASP A 121 -0.62 -7.52 8.75
CA ASP A 121 0.54 -6.95 8.08
C ASP A 121 0.19 -6.04 6.89
N THR A 122 -1.08 -5.89 6.57
CA THR A 122 -1.52 -5.18 5.38
C THR A 122 -1.93 -3.76 5.70
N SER A 123 -1.59 -2.82 4.83
CA SER A 123 -2.00 -1.42 4.96
C SER A 123 -2.47 -0.90 3.61
N VAL A 124 -3.53 -0.10 3.65
CA VAL A 124 -4.07 0.56 2.46
C VAL A 124 -3.58 2.00 2.49
N VAL A 125 -2.80 2.39 1.49
CA VAL A 125 -2.19 3.72 1.42
C VAL A 125 -2.52 4.39 0.10
N PRO A 126 -2.81 5.70 0.10
CA PRO A 126 -2.88 6.46 -1.14
C PRO A 126 -1.47 6.70 -1.68
N ILE A 127 -1.30 6.51 -2.98
CA ILE A 127 -0.10 6.84 -3.73
C ILE A 127 -0.50 7.90 -4.75
N ARG A 128 0.12 9.07 -4.64
CA ARG A 128 -0.01 10.15 -5.62
C ARG A 128 1.01 9.94 -6.73
N ALA A 129 0.58 10.06 -7.98
CA ALA A 129 1.43 9.95 -9.16
C ALA A 129 1.23 11.19 -10.03
N TYR A 130 2.34 11.71 -10.53
CA TYR A 130 2.38 12.77 -11.53
C TYR A 130 2.82 12.16 -12.86
N LEU A 131 2.10 12.46 -13.92
CA LEU A 131 2.34 11.96 -15.27
C LEU A 131 2.60 13.18 -16.17
N ASP A 132 3.72 13.15 -16.89
CA ASP A 132 4.14 14.18 -17.86
C ASP A 132 3.67 13.85 -19.29
#